data_AF-A0A7K0KDC6-F1
#
_entry.id   AF-A0A7K0KDC6-F1
#
_cell.length_a   1.000
_cell.length_b   1.000
_cell.length_c   1.000
_cell.angle_alpha   90.00
_cell.angle_beta   90.00
_cell.angle_gamma   90.00
#
_symmetry.space_group_name_H-M   'P 1'
#
loop_
_entity.id
_entity.type
_entity.pdbx_description
1 polymer ?
#
loop_
_entity_poly.entity_id
_entity_poly.type
_entity_poly.pdbx_seq_one_letter_code
_entity_poly.pdbx_strand_id
1 'polypeptide(L)'
;MLVNQKHIALWLLLALCLGLTACGGDDGLVSVDESKLVTDTAEIDSNYEYELPVIFHVLYKDQSDATQYIPAARLKNLLQYVNEIYQGGIYGESENLHLKFVLAEKDEKGKKLGTPGVEYVKYDGDYPIDVSAFMSDNTGANVKYIWDPNQYINVMMFNFKSASSNEVTLGISHMPHTVDNRVEGLDNVKTQYIAKSQLKYPLCSSINSTYAAQASGGGYFQSDRYTDDNHTAHTLSTTDVVVTMAHELGHYLGLYHAFTEDKKDGGFQPVDSCGDTDYCKDTPSYNRIDYNNYLETLNFEQNDPSITKKMLSRNSCDGKTFESDNIMDYSLTMGFQITADQKKRIRNVLYYSPLIPGPKKNNINTRTRATDDSHPLDLKFTIIK
;
A
#
# COMPACT_ATOMS: atom_id res chain seq x y z
N MET A 1 -18.27 55.96 -32.36
CA MET A 1 -17.93 56.73 -33.58
C MET A 1 -16.41 56.73 -33.71
N LEU A 2 -15.89 55.99 -34.70
CA LEU A 2 -15.02 56.45 -35.83
C LEU A 2 -13.65 57.01 -35.35
N VAL A 3 -12.46 56.64 -35.85
CA VAL A 3 -11.95 55.96 -37.07
C VAL A 3 -10.43 55.75 -36.80
N ASN A 4 -9.84 54.56 -37.02
CA ASN A 4 -9.10 54.11 -38.22
C ASN A 4 -7.83 54.97 -38.53
N GLN A 5 -6.64 54.51 -38.98
CA GLN A 5 -6.14 53.23 -39.50
C GLN A 5 -4.66 53.42 -39.96
N LYS A 6 -3.98 52.31 -40.32
CA LYS A 6 -2.87 52.11 -41.31
C LYS A 6 -1.44 51.98 -40.75
N HIS A 7 -0.89 50.74 -40.66
CA HIS A 7 -0.25 49.87 -41.69
C HIS A 7 1.28 49.92 -41.51
N ILE A 8 1.96 48.79 -41.36
CA ILE A 8 2.71 48.11 -42.45
C ILE A 8 2.79 46.60 -42.16
N ALA A 9 2.50 45.81 -43.19
CA ALA A 9 2.75 44.38 -43.31
C ALA A 9 4.11 44.14 -44.00
N LEU A 10 4.80 43.00 -43.74
CA LEU A 10 5.01 41.95 -44.76
C LEU A 10 5.76 40.72 -44.21
N TRP A 11 5.29 39.58 -44.70
CA TRP A 11 5.68 38.17 -44.65
C TRP A 11 7.12 37.80 -45.02
N LEU A 12 7.58 36.61 -44.57
CA LEU A 12 8.14 35.56 -45.44
C LEU A 12 8.24 34.19 -44.74
N LEU A 13 7.48 33.23 -45.28
CA LEU A 13 7.64 31.79 -45.14
C LEU A 13 8.68 31.33 -46.19
N LEU A 14 9.57 30.40 -45.84
CA LEU A 14 10.13 29.48 -46.84
C LEU A 14 10.49 28.14 -46.20
N ALA A 15 9.77 27.10 -46.62
CA ALA A 15 10.16 25.71 -46.49
C ALA A 15 11.04 25.33 -47.69
N LEU A 16 12.07 24.51 -47.47
CA LEU A 16 12.75 23.78 -48.54
C LEU A 16 13.12 22.37 -48.05
N CYS A 17 12.55 21.36 -48.71
CA CYS A 17 12.96 19.96 -48.64
C CYS A 17 14.07 19.67 -49.66
N LEU A 18 14.90 18.66 -49.36
CA LEU A 18 15.74 17.77 -50.20
C LEU A 18 16.96 17.38 -49.30
N GLY A 19 17.38 16.14 -49.07
CA GLY A 19 17.18 14.86 -49.74
C GLY A 19 18.56 14.18 -49.95
N LEU A 20 18.98 13.37 -48.96
CA LEU A 20 19.91 12.20 -48.95
C LEU A 20 21.26 12.24 -49.74
N THR A 21 22.39 11.98 -49.05
CA THR A 21 23.06 10.65 -49.03
C THR A 21 24.18 10.53 -47.98
N ALA A 22 24.18 9.35 -47.36
CA ALA A 22 25.14 8.62 -46.52
C ALA A 22 26.61 9.07 -46.39
N CYS A 23 27.11 9.07 -45.15
CA CYS A 23 28.27 8.27 -44.75
C CYS A 23 28.22 8.00 -43.23
N GLY A 24 28.55 6.78 -42.84
CA GLY A 24 28.27 6.21 -41.53
C GLY A 24 29.07 6.81 -40.37
N GLY A 25 28.42 6.76 -39.21
CA GLY A 25 29.02 6.92 -37.89
C GLY A 25 28.16 6.14 -36.91
N ASP A 26 28.74 5.11 -36.33
CA ASP A 26 28.20 4.25 -35.28
C ASP A 26 27.74 5.08 -34.07
N ASP A 27 26.44 5.35 -33.99
CA ASP A 27 25.77 5.92 -32.83
C ASP A 27 25.02 4.81 -32.08
N GLY A 28 25.73 4.26 -31.08
CA GLY A 28 25.29 3.22 -30.14
C GLY A 28 24.00 3.53 -29.39
N LEU A 29 22.89 3.44 -30.10
CA LEU A 29 21.55 3.35 -29.56
C LEU A 29 21.24 1.88 -29.30
N VAL A 30 21.30 1.51 -28.03
CA VAL A 30 20.64 0.29 -27.54
C VAL A 30 19.14 0.49 -27.79
N SER A 31 18.60 -0.26 -28.74
CA SER A 31 17.16 -0.45 -28.91
C SER A 31 16.61 -0.96 -27.58
N VAL A 32 15.76 -0.16 -26.93
CA VAL A 32 14.96 -0.63 -25.80
C VAL A 32 13.93 -1.58 -26.40
N ASP A 33 14.24 -2.86 -26.26
CA ASP A 33 13.45 -3.98 -26.74
C ASP A 33 12.06 -4.00 -26.08
N GLU A 34 11.17 -4.67 -26.79
CA GLU A 34 9.75 -4.86 -26.52
C GLU A 34 9.46 -5.33 -25.08
N SER A 35 8.21 -5.10 -24.66
CA SER A 35 7.58 -5.63 -23.45
C SER A 35 8.33 -6.80 -22.79
N LYS A 36 8.91 -6.57 -21.61
CA LYS A 36 9.09 -7.65 -20.63
C LYS A 36 7.69 -8.10 -20.16
N LEU A 37 7.01 -8.88 -21.01
CA LEU A 37 6.31 -10.05 -20.51
C LEU A 37 7.42 -10.87 -19.85
N VAL A 38 7.46 -10.83 -18.51
CA VAL A 38 8.36 -11.69 -17.75
C VAL A 38 8.00 -13.11 -18.17
N THR A 39 8.84 -13.69 -19.01
CA THR A 39 8.75 -15.09 -19.39
C THR A 39 8.88 -15.92 -18.12
N ASP A 40 8.13 -17.02 -18.08
CA ASP A 40 7.98 -18.02 -17.02
C ASP A 40 9.29 -18.79 -16.69
N THR A 41 10.44 -18.12 -16.82
CA THR A 41 11.80 -18.65 -16.78
C THR A 41 12.71 -17.91 -15.79
N ALA A 42 12.22 -16.87 -15.10
CA ALA A 42 12.98 -16.29 -13.99
C ALA A 42 13.03 -17.32 -12.85
N GLU A 43 14.23 -17.68 -12.39
CA GLU A 43 14.37 -18.45 -11.16
C GLU A 43 13.99 -17.54 -9.99
N ILE A 44 12.74 -17.64 -9.54
CA ILE A 44 12.23 -16.83 -8.43
C ILE A 44 12.71 -17.48 -7.12
N ASP A 45 13.83 -16.99 -6.61
CA ASP A 45 14.37 -17.35 -5.30
C ASP A 45 14.13 -16.23 -4.26
N SER A 46 14.79 -16.32 -3.11
CA SER A 46 14.69 -15.31 -2.05
C SER A 46 15.34 -13.96 -2.40
N ASN A 47 16.19 -13.91 -3.43
CA ASN A 47 16.96 -12.73 -3.83
C ASN A 47 16.37 -12.04 -5.06
N TYR A 48 15.39 -12.67 -5.73
CA TYR A 48 14.66 -12.03 -6.81
C TYR A 48 13.99 -10.74 -6.33
N GLU A 49 14.34 -9.62 -6.98
CA GLU A 49 13.79 -8.29 -6.69
C GLU A 49 12.41 -8.15 -7.34
N TYR A 50 11.36 -8.11 -6.51
CA TYR A 50 10.00 -7.87 -6.99
C TYR A 50 9.77 -6.38 -7.21
N GLU A 51 9.30 -6.01 -8.41
CA GLU A 51 8.70 -4.69 -8.64
C GLU A 51 7.18 -4.84 -8.66
N LEU A 52 6.51 -4.23 -7.68
CA LEU A 52 5.05 -4.27 -7.55
C LEU A 52 4.44 -2.94 -8.02
N PRO A 53 3.73 -2.92 -9.17
CA PRO A 53 3.08 -1.70 -9.64
C PRO A 53 1.97 -1.26 -8.69
N VAL A 54 2.05 -0.03 -8.19
CA VAL A 54 1.05 0.59 -7.32
C VAL A 54 0.26 1.63 -8.10
N ILE A 55 -1.05 1.60 -7.93
CA ILE A 55 -1.97 2.64 -8.37
C ILE A 55 -2.72 3.20 -7.16
N PHE A 56 -2.61 4.51 -6.95
CA PHE A 56 -3.38 5.25 -5.97
C PHE A 56 -4.69 5.70 -6.59
N HIS A 57 -5.81 5.21 -6.05
CA HIS A 57 -7.16 5.62 -6.43
C HIS A 57 -7.64 6.72 -5.48
N VAL A 58 -7.49 7.97 -5.89
CA VAL A 58 -7.89 9.14 -5.08
C VAL A 58 -9.37 9.42 -5.32
N LEU A 59 -10.23 9.00 -4.39
CA LEU A 59 -11.68 9.25 -4.47
C LEU A 59 -12.00 10.58 -3.80
N TYR A 60 -12.51 11.53 -4.58
CA TYR A 60 -12.75 12.91 -4.12
C TYR A 60 -14.16 13.39 -4.45
N LYS A 61 -14.71 14.28 -3.62
CA LYS A 61 -15.96 15.01 -3.89
C LYS A 61 -15.69 16.46 -4.27
N ASP A 62 -14.76 17.10 -3.57
CA ASP A 62 -14.28 18.45 -3.82
C ASP A 62 -12.81 18.43 -4.26
N GLN A 63 -12.54 18.83 -5.49
CA GLN A 63 -11.18 18.90 -6.04
C GLN A 63 -10.33 20.01 -5.38
N SER A 64 -10.97 21.00 -4.75
CA SER A 64 -10.27 22.09 -4.05
C SER A 64 -9.87 21.73 -2.63
N ASP A 65 -10.41 20.63 -2.08
CA ASP A 65 -10.05 20.12 -0.76
C ASP A 65 -8.81 19.23 -0.86
N ALA A 66 -7.68 19.73 -0.36
CA ALA A 66 -6.41 19.02 -0.39
C ALA A 66 -6.40 17.72 0.43
N THR A 67 -7.37 17.51 1.34
CA THR A 67 -7.54 16.24 2.07
C THR A 67 -8.22 15.17 1.22
N GLN A 68 -8.99 15.58 0.20
CA GLN A 68 -9.68 14.69 -0.75
C GLN A 68 -8.89 14.53 -2.05
N TYR A 69 -8.19 15.57 -2.50
CA TYR A 69 -7.46 15.62 -3.76
C TYR A 69 -5.94 15.71 -3.53
N ILE A 70 -5.37 14.65 -2.94
CA ILE A 70 -3.96 14.61 -2.55
C ILE A 70 -3.06 14.79 -3.78
N PRO A 71 -2.08 15.72 -3.79
CA PRO A 71 -1.19 15.89 -4.93
C PRO A 71 -0.36 14.64 -5.24
N ALA A 72 -0.23 14.27 -6.51
CA ALA A 72 0.51 13.08 -6.92
C ALA A 72 1.98 13.09 -6.46
N ALA A 73 2.61 14.26 -6.39
CA ALA A 73 3.97 14.41 -5.85
C ALA A 73 4.04 13.99 -4.36
N ARG A 74 2.99 14.26 -3.58
CA ARG A 74 2.90 13.82 -2.19
C ARG A 74 2.80 12.31 -2.09
N LEU A 75 1.92 11.69 -2.89
CA LEU A 75 1.77 10.22 -2.93
C LEU A 75 3.06 9.52 -3.38
N LYS A 76 3.78 10.10 -4.34
CA LYS A 76 5.11 9.61 -4.75
C LYS A 76 6.10 9.61 -3.58
N ASN A 77 6.17 10.70 -2.81
CA ASN A 77 7.06 10.78 -1.66
C ASN A 77 6.68 9.74 -0.59
N LEU A 78 5.38 9.59 -0.30
CA LEU A 78 4.90 8.57 0.64
C LEU A 78 5.32 7.16 0.21
N LEU A 79 5.15 6.82 -1.07
CA LEU A 79 5.58 5.51 -1.57
C LEU A 79 7.10 5.32 -1.52
N GLN A 80 7.88 6.39 -1.70
CA GLN A 80 9.33 6.34 -1.51
C GLN A 80 9.67 5.98 -0.07
N TYR A 81 9.06 6.64 0.92
CA TYR A 81 9.33 6.35 2.34
C TYR A 81 8.87 4.94 2.75
N VAL A 82 7.77 4.44 2.19
CA VAL A 82 7.37 3.04 2.36
C VAL A 82 8.43 2.10 1.76
N ASN A 83 8.96 2.40 0.56
CA ASN A 83 10.04 1.60 0.00
C ASN A 83 11.29 1.58 0.89
N GLU A 84 11.60 2.68 1.57
CA GLU A 84 12.73 2.73 2.50
C GLU A 84 12.53 1.82 3.72
N ILE A 85 11.29 1.71 4.23
CA ILE A 85 10.92 0.74 5.26
C ILE A 85 11.11 -0.70 4.73
N TYR A 86 10.59 -1.01 3.55
CA TYR A 86 10.64 -2.36 2.96
C TYR A 86 12.03 -2.77 2.43
N GLN A 87 12.89 -1.79 2.15
CA GLN A 87 14.30 -2.03 1.84
C GLN A 87 15.06 -2.54 3.08
N GLY A 88 14.59 -2.19 4.28
CA GLY A 88 15.24 -2.54 5.54
C GLY A 88 16.58 -1.82 5.76
N GLY A 89 17.00 -1.74 7.02
CA GLY A 89 18.31 -1.18 7.39
C GLY A 89 18.46 0.35 7.29
N ILE A 90 17.44 1.08 6.86
CA ILE A 90 17.49 2.55 6.74
C ILE A 90 17.17 3.24 8.08
N TYR A 91 16.07 2.84 8.72
CA TYR A 91 15.59 3.43 9.98
C TYR A 91 16.04 2.68 11.24
N GLY A 92 16.66 1.51 11.05
CA GLY A 92 17.09 0.60 12.11
C GLY A 92 17.21 -0.83 11.59
N GLU A 93 17.43 -1.78 12.50
CA GLU A 93 17.53 -3.20 12.15
C GLU A 93 16.18 -3.73 11.61
N SER A 94 16.19 -4.17 10.35
CA SER A 94 15.05 -4.73 9.64
C SER A 94 15.53 -5.55 8.45
N GLU A 95 14.76 -6.57 8.08
CA GLU A 95 15.03 -7.36 6.89
C GLU A 95 14.85 -6.55 5.59
N ASN A 96 15.68 -6.85 4.59
CA ASN A 96 15.47 -6.42 3.22
C ASN A 96 14.60 -7.45 2.49
N LEU A 97 13.44 -7.03 1.97
CA LEU A 97 12.47 -7.95 1.37
C LEU A 97 12.75 -8.33 -0.09
N HIS A 98 13.75 -7.69 -0.72
CA HIS A 98 13.98 -7.76 -2.17
C HIS A 98 12.69 -7.47 -2.93
N LEU A 99 12.04 -6.37 -2.55
CA LEU A 99 10.77 -5.91 -3.07
C LEU A 99 10.75 -4.39 -3.09
N LYS A 100 10.24 -3.84 -4.18
CA LYS A 100 10.02 -2.42 -4.38
C LYS A 100 8.63 -2.18 -4.94
N PHE A 101 7.90 -1.28 -4.32
CA PHE A 101 6.69 -0.72 -4.88
C PHE A 101 7.03 0.36 -5.91
N VAL A 102 6.51 0.24 -7.12
CA VAL A 102 6.78 1.18 -8.22
C VAL A 102 5.48 1.83 -8.67
N LEU A 103 5.50 3.13 -8.99
CA LEU A 103 4.31 3.80 -9.52
C LEU A 103 3.93 3.19 -10.87
N ALA A 104 2.68 2.77 -11.04
CA ALA A 104 2.17 2.26 -12.30
C ALA A 104 2.37 3.28 -13.43
N GLU A 105 2.98 2.90 -14.56
CA GLU A 105 3.17 3.82 -15.68
C GLU A 105 2.07 3.75 -16.73
N LYS A 106 1.30 2.66 -16.73
CA LYS A 106 0.27 2.32 -17.71
C LYS A 106 -1.03 1.96 -17.00
N ASP A 107 -2.15 2.17 -17.67
CA ASP A 107 -3.48 1.70 -17.24
C ASP A 107 -3.69 0.20 -17.56
N GLU A 108 -4.84 -0.35 -17.16
CA GLU A 108 -5.24 -1.74 -17.43
C GLU A 108 -5.28 -2.10 -18.93
N LYS A 109 -5.30 -1.11 -19.81
CA LYS A 109 -5.30 -1.29 -21.28
C LYS A 109 -3.91 -1.09 -21.88
N GLY A 110 -2.89 -0.90 -21.05
CA GLY A 110 -1.51 -0.67 -21.47
C GLY A 110 -1.20 0.74 -21.95
N LYS A 111 -2.14 1.69 -21.82
CA LYS A 111 -1.92 3.09 -22.21
C LYS A 111 -1.17 3.83 -21.10
N LYS A 112 -0.17 4.63 -21.48
CA LYS A 112 0.60 5.46 -20.55
C LYS A 112 -0.30 6.43 -19.77
N LEU A 113 -0.12 6.51 -18.46
CA LEU A 113 -0.81 7.45 -17.58
C LEU A 113 -0.24 8.87 -17.72
N GLY A 114 -1.12 9.87 -17.62
CA GLY A 114 -0.70 11.28 -17.53
C GLY A 114 -0.02 11.60 -16.20
N THR A 115 -0.35 10.85 -15.15
CA THR A 115 0.26 10.94 -13.83
C THR A 115 0.58 9.53 -13.35
N PRO A 116 1.84 9.09 -13.43
CA PRO A 116 2.22 7.74 -13.03
C PRO A 116 1.76 7.40 -11.61
N GLY A 117 1.14 6.25 -11.48
CA GLY A 117 0.68 5.65 -10.22
C GLY A 117 -0.47 6.37 -9.53
N VAL A 118 -1.15 7.33 -10.18
CA VAL A 118 -2.29 8.04 -9.57
C VAL A 118 -3.44 8.18 -10.55
N GLU A 119 -4.63 7.80 -10.11
CA GLU A 119 -5.88 8.20 -10.74
C GLU A 119 -6.76 8.99 -9.77
N TYR A 120 -7.35 10.07 -10.27
CA TYR A 120 -8.29 10.90 -9.52
C TYR A 120 -9.70 10.57 -10.00
N VAL A 121 -10.52 10.02 -9.11
CA VAL A 121 -11.87 9.57 -9.43
C VAL A 121 -12.87 10.39 -8.63
N LYS A 122 -13.74 11.12 -9.33
CA LYS A 122 -14.83 11.84 -8.68
C LYS A 122 -15.82 10.84 -8.10
N TYR A 123 -16.09 10.95 -6.80
CA TYR A 123 -16.98 10.06 -6.08
C TYR A 123 -18.39 10.66 -6.00
N ASP A 124 -19.36 9.96 -6.58
CA ASP A 124 -20.74 10.44 -6.65
C ASP A 124 -21.58 10.05 -5.42
N GLY A 125 -21.03 9.25 -4.50
CA GLY A 125 -21.72 8.80 -3.30
C GLY A 125 -21.62 9.75 -2.10
N ASP A 126 -21.99 9.20 -0.93
CA ASP A 126 -21.86 9.88 0.35
C ASP A 126 -20.39 10.02 0.76
N TYR A 127 -20.02 11.19 1.25
CA TYR A 127 -18.65 11.53 1.63
C TYR A 127 -18.66 12.29 2.95
N PRO A 128 -17.77 12.00 3.93
CA PRO A 128 -16.73 10.95 3.92
C PRO A 128 -17.27 9.52 3.74
N ILE A 129 -16.43 8.62 3.21
CA ILE A 129 -16.85 7.27 2.80
C ILE A 129 -16.73 6.31 4.00
N ASP A 130 -17.76 5.50 4.23
CA ASP A 130 -17.67 4.38 5.18
C ASP A 130 -16.75 3.31 4.59
N VAL A 131 -15.53 3.21 5.11
CA VAL A 131 -14.50 2.32 4.55
C VAL A 131 -14.86 0.84 4.75
N SER A 132 -15.49 0.48 5.87
CA SER A 132 -15.91 -0.90 6.12
C SER A 132 -17.00 -1.31 5.15
N ALA A 133 -18.01 -0.46 4.91
CA ALA A 133 -19.03 -0.70 3.91
C ALA A 133 -18.47 -0.71 2.48
N PHE A 134 -17.49 0.14 2.18
CA PHE A 134 -16.84 0.18 0.87
C PHE A 134 -16.11 -1.14 0.58
N MET A 135 -15.25 -1.57 1.50
CA MET A 135 -14.41 -2.76 1.32
C MET A 135 -15.19 -4.07 1.42
N SER A 136 -16.22 -4.13 2.27
CA SER A 136 -17.06 -5.33 2.41
C SER A 136 -18.19 -5.45 1.39
N ASP A 137 -18.29 -4.52 0.41
CA ASP A 137 -19.24 -4.64 -0.69
C ASP A 137 -19.00 -5.95 -1.46
N ASN A 138 -19.96 -6.87 -1.36
CA ASN A 138 -19.93 -8.17 -2.03
C ASN A 138 -20.85 -8.23 -3.26
N THR A 139 -21.42 -7.10 -3.67
CA THR A 139 -22.29 -7.01 -4.84
C THR A 139 -21.51 -6.86 -6.14
N GLY A 140 -20.22 -6.54 -6.07
CA GLY A 140 -19.37 -6.20 -7.21
C GLY A 140 -19.43 -4.72 -7.60
N ALA A 141 -20.25 -3.89 -6.93
CA ALA A 141 -20.44 -2.49 -7.29
C ALA A 141 -19.17 -1.64 -7.13
N ASN A 142 -18.36 -1.94 -6.10
CA ASN A 142 -17.11 -1.21 -5.83
C ASN A 142 -15.89 -1.79 -6.57
N VAL A 143 -15.99 -2.98 -7.19
CA VAL A 143 -14.90 -3.57 -8.00
C VAL A 143 -14.50 -2.67 -9.18
N LYS A 144 -15.40 -1.80 -9.64
CA LYS A 144 -15.12 -0.80 -10.69
C LYS A 144 -14.03 0.21 -10.30
N TYR A 145 -13.76 0.40 -9.01
CA TYR A 145 -12.79 1.38 -8.50
C TYR A 145 -11.37 0.83 -8.38
N ILE A 146 -11.18 -0.49 -8.43
CA ILE A 146 -9.86 -1.10 -8.42
C ILE A 146 -9.41 -1.41 -9.85
N TRP A 147 -8.11 -1.49 -10.08
CA TRP A 147 -7.54 -2.13 -11.26
C TRP A 147 -7.30 -3.62 -11.00
N ASP A 148 -7.02 -4.39 -12.07
CA ASP A 148 -6.78 -5.83 -12.02
C ASP A 148 -5.69 -6.18 -10.98
N PRO A 149 -6.03 -6.86 -9.87
CA PRO A 149 -5.07 -7.19 -8.82
C PRO A 149 -3.93 -8.10 -9.28
N ASN A 150 -4.09 -8.76 -10.42
CA ASN A 150 -3.02 -9.53 -11.04
C ASN A 150 -1.90 -8.65 -11.62
N GLN A 151 -2.16 -7.36 -11.82
CA GLN A 151 -1.25 -6.43 -12.47
C GLN A 151 -0.87 -5.25 -11.56
N TYR A 152 -1.75 -4.87 -10.63
CA TYR A 152 -1.57 -3.70 -9.78
C TYR A 152 -1.90 -3.98 -8.31
N ILE A 153 -1.14 -3.35 -7.41
CA ILE A 153 -1.50 -3.15 -6.00
C ILE A 153 -2.41 -1.93 -5.93
N ASN A 154 -3.66 -2.16 -5.53
CA ASN A 154 -4.69 -1.11 -5.46
C ASN A 154 -4.67 -0.43 -4.08
N VAL A 155 -4.32 0.86 -4.05
CA VAL A 155 -4.34 1.68 -2.82
C VAL A 155 -5.39 2.77 -2.94
N MET A 156 -6.47 2.67 -2.17
CA MET A 156 -7.55 3.64 -2.15
C MET A 156 -7.22 4.80 -1.20
N MET A 157 -7.40 6.02 -1.65
CA MET A 157 -7.19 7.23 -0.86
C MET A 157 -8.49 8.02 -0.78
N PHE A 158 -9.09 8.11 0.40
CA PHE A 158 -10.28 8.93 0.65
C PHE A 158 -10.48 9.21 2.14
N ASN A 159 -11.25 10.24 2.49
CA ASN A 159 -11.58 10.54 3.88
C ASN A 159 -12.54 9.48 4.41
N PHE A 160 -12.21 8.89 5.55
CA PHE A 160 -13.07 7.90 6.19
C PHE A 160 -14.17 8.56 7.00
N LYS A 161 -15.37 7.99 6.93
CA LYS A 161 -16.45 8.31 7.86
C LYS A 161 -16.05 7.82 9.25
N SER A 162 -16.09 8.71 10.23
CA SER A 162 -15.84 8.36 11.63
C SER A 162 -16.86 7.32 12.10
N ALA A 163 -16.35 6.20 12.62
CA ALA A 163 -17.16 5.11 13.18
C ALA A 163 -17.53 5.36 14.66
N SER A 164 -16.69 6.10 15.39
CA SER A 164 -16.92 6.50 16.78
C SER A 164 -16.22 7.83 17.09
N SER A 165 -16.62 8.51 18.16
CA SER A 165 -16.00 9.78 18.57
C SER A 165 -14.60 9.63 19.17
N ASN A 166 -14.21 8.41 19.57
CA ASN A 166 -13.02 8.15 20.36
C ASN A 166 -11.98 7.30 19.61
N GLU A 167 -12.29 6.85 18.40
CA GLU A 167 -11.43 6.00 17.60
C GLU A 167 -11.33 6.55 16.17
N VAL A 168 -10.12 6.50 15.63
CA VAL A 168 -9.84 6.89 14.26
C VAL A 168 -9.21 5.71 13.55
N THR A 169 -9.84 5.26 12.47
CA THR A 169 -9.24 4.32 11.53
C THR A 169 -8.36 5.09 10.55
N LEU A 170 -7.08 4.75 10.50
CA LEU A 170 -6.08 5.36 9.62
C LEU A 170 -5.94 4.59 8.30
N GLY A 171 -6.07 3.27 8.37
CA GLY A 171 -5.99 2.36 7.24
C GLY A 171 -6.80 1.11 7.51
N ILE A 172 -7.06 0.35 6.45
CA ILE A 172 -7.65 -0.97 6.50
C ILE A 172 -7.30 -1.71 5.20
N SER A 173 -7.00 -2.99 5.31
CA SER A 173 -6.60 -3.81 4.17
C SER A 173 -7.36 -5.12 4.12
N HIS A 174 -7.47 -5.66 2.91
CA HIS A 174 -7.90 -7.05 2.76
C HIS A 174 -6.72 -7.99 2.98
N MET A 175 -6.99 -9.19 3.48
CA MET A 175 -5.99 -10.26 3.53
C MET A 175 -5.95 -11.04 2.22
N PRO A 176 -4.76 -11.38 1.70
CA PRO A 176 -4.63 -12.10 0.45
C PRO A 176 -5.12 -13.55 0.57
N HIS A 177 -5.51 -14.13 -0.56
CA HIS A 177 -5.79 -15.56 -0.67
C HIS A 177 -4.51 -16.37 -0.89
N THR A 178 -4.58 -17.66 -0.56
CA THR A 178 -3.53 -18.64 -0.92
C THR A 178 -4.12 -19.78 -1.75
N VAL A 179 -3.29 -20.40 -2.58
CA VAL A 179 -3.63 -21.66 -3.27
C VAL A 179 -3.02 -22.85 -2.52
N ASP A 180 -3.79 -23.94 -2.37
CA ASP A 180 -3.41 -25.20 -1.70
C ASP A 180 -2.88 -25.05 -0.26
N ASN A 181 -3.38 -24.08 0.51
CA ASN A 181 -2.97 -23.80 1.89
C ASN A 181 -1.45 -23.57 2.06
N ARG A 182 -0.79 -23.03 1.03
CA ARG A 182 0.67 -22.79 1.04
C ARG A 182 1.12 -21.71 2.03
N VAL A 183 0.20 -20.86 2.50
CA VAL A 183 0.45 -19.84 3.52
C VAL A 183 -0.57 -20.01 4.64
N GLU A 184 -0.08 -20.32 5.85
CA GLU A 184 -0.92 -20.53 7.02
C GLU A 184 -1.72 -19.27 7.40
N GLY A 185 -2.94 -19.45 7.88
CA GLY A 185 -3.86 -18.38 8.29
C GLY A 185 -4.63 -17.72 7.15
N LEU A 186 -4.10 -17.72 5.92
CA LEU A 186 -4.78 -17.11 4.77
C LEU A 186 -5.95 -17.95 4.25
N ASP A 187 -6.94 -17.28 3.67
CA ASP A 187 -8.11 -17.95 3.10
C ASP A 187 -7.72 -18.67 1.80
N ASN A 188 -8.05 -19.96 1.73
CA ASN A 188 -7.64 -20.81 0.62
C ASN A 188 -8.63 -20.78 -0.56
N VAL A 189 -8.09 -20.74 -1.78
CA VAL A 189 -8.86 -20.85 -3.03
C VAL A 189 -8.42 -22.07 -3.85
N LYS A 190 -9.34 -22.60 -4.66
CA LYS A 190 -9.10 -23.83 -5.45
C LYS A 190 -8.53 -23.56 -6.84
N THR A 191 -8.70 -22.35 -7.37
CA THR A 191 -8.21 -21.99 -8.71
C THR A 191 -6.86 -21.30 -8.59
N GLN A 192 -5.98 -21.59 -9.56
CA GLN A 192 -4.65 -20.99 -9.64
C GLN A 192 -4.69 -19.56 -10.20
N TYR A 193 -5.71 -19.24 -11.01
CA TYR A 193 -5.89 -17.92 -11.62
C TYR A 193 -7.31 -17.43 -11.33
N ILE A 194 -7.43 -16.15 -10.98
CA ILE A 194 -8.70 -15.47 -10.73
C ILE A 194 -8.70 -14.18 -11.56
N ALA A 195 -9.64 -14.04 -12.49
CA ALA A 195 -9.78 -12.80 -13.25
C ALA A 195 -10.47 -11.72 -12.41
N LYS A 196 -10.15 -10.45 -12.66
CA LYS A 196 -10.85 -9.29 -12.05
C LYS A 196 -12.37 -9.37 -12.23
N SER A 197 -12.85 -9.84 -13.39
CA SER A 197 -14.29 -10.00 -13.68
C SER A 197 -15.01 -10.97 -12.75
N GLN A 198 -14.27 -11.84 -12.06
CA GLN A 198 -14.82 -12.82 -11.14
C GLN A 198 -14.90 -12.30 -9.70
N LEU A 199 -14.36 -11.11 -9.43
CA LEU A 199 -14.34 -10.51 -8.10
C LEU A 199 -15.68 -9.88 -7.76
N LYS A 200 -16.06 -10.01 -6.49
CA LYS A 200 -17.21 -9.34 -5.89
C LYS A 200 -16.80 -8.22 -4.94
N TYR A 201 -15.63 -8.35 -4.33
CA TYR A 201 -15.07 -7.39 -3.37
C TYR A 201 -14.00 -6.53 -4.03
N PRO A 202 -13.88 -5.23 -3.69
CA PRO A 202 -12.77 -4.39 -4.10
C PRO A 202 -11.51 -4.77 -3.31
N LEU A 203 -10.76 -5.76 -3.78
CA LEU A 203 -9.50 -6.18 -3.15
C LEU A 203 -8.47 -5.04 -3.23
N CYS A 204 -8.30 -4.33 -2.12
CA CYS A 204 -7.46 -3.15 -2.01
C CYS A 204 -6.90 -2.98 -0.59
N SER A 205 -5.98 -2.03 -0.43
CA SER A 205 -5.70 -1.36 0.83
C SER A 205 -6.33 0.03 0.78
N SER A 206 -7.06 0.44 1.80
CA SER A 206 -7.64 1.79 1.89
C SER A 206 -6.93 2.59 2.98
N ILE A 207 -6.53 3.82 2.65
CA ILE A 207 -5.83 4.74 3.54
C ILE A 207 -6.65 6.02 3.70
N ASN A 208 -6.81 6.48 4.93
CA ASN A 208 -7.56 7.68 5.26
C ASN A 208 -6.78 8.93 4.79
N SER A 209 -7.21 9.51 3.67
CA SER A 209 -6.47 10.59 3.01
C SER A 209 -6.39 11.89 3.83
N THR A 210 -7.24 12.04 4.84
CA THR A 210 -7.16 13.11 5.85
C THR A 210 -5.74 13.25 6.42
N TYR A 211 -5.05 12.12 6.63
CA TYR A 211 -3.71 12.06 7.21
C TYR A 211 -2.59 12.05 6.15
N ALA A 212 -2.92 11.91 4.87
CA ALA A 212 -1.94 12.01 3.77
C ALA A 212 -1.67 13.47 3.36
N ALA A 213 -2.62 14.37 3.65
CA ALA A 213 -2.54 15.79 3.36
C ALA A 213 -1.66 16.55 4.37
N GLN A 214 -1.41 17.82 4.06
CA GLN A 214 -0.81 18.74 5.02
C GLN A 214 -1.79 19.03 6.15
N ALA A 215 -1.32 19.02 7.40
CA ALA A 215 -2.13 19.38 8.55
C ALA A 215 -2.51 20.86 8.50
N SER A 216 -3.64 21.23 9.08
CA SER A 216 -4.14 22.62 9.10
C SER A 216 -3.19 23.60 9.80
N GLY A 217 -2.39 23.12 10.75
CA GLY A 217 -1.34 23.88 11.44
C GLY A 217 0.00 23.95 10.69
N GLY A 218 0.09 23.39 9.48
CA GLY A 218 1.35 23.16 8.77
C GLY A 218 1.98 21.81 9.11
N GLY A 219 2.95 21.38 8.28
CA GLY A 219 3.57 20.07 8.40
C GLY A 219 2.69 18.90 7.92
N TYR A 220 3.21 17.69 8.03
CA TYR A 220 2.54 16.47 7.59
C TYR A 220 2.36 15.50 8.76
N PHE A 221 1.40 14.59 8.67
CA PHE A 221 1.22 13.51 9.63
C PHE A 221 2.22 12.40 9.36
N GLN A 222 3.51 12.68 9.55
CA GLN A 222 4.59 11.72 9.44
C GLN A 222 5.73 12.12 10.37
N SER A 223 6.54 11.16 10.76
CA SER A 223 7.80 11.39 11.45
C SER A 223 8.76 12.22 10.58
N ASP A 224 9.57 13.03 11.23
CA ASP A 224 10.62 13.82 10.58
C ASP A 224 11.79 12.97 10.07
N ARG A 225 11.91 11.72 10.54
CA ARG A 225 12.96 10.76 10.12
C ARG A 225 13.04 10.58 8.60
N TYR A 226 11.93 10.73 7.88
CA TYR A 226 11.86 10.52 6.43
C TYR A 226 12.56 11.63 5.64
N THR A 227 12.85 12.76 6.29
CA THR A 227 13.49 13.94 5.69
C THR A 227 14.73 14.38 6.46
N ASP A 228 15.02 13.75 7.60
CA ASP A 228 16.25 13.97 8.36
C ASP A 228 17.43 13.32 7.64
N ASP A 229 18.55 14.04 7.54
CA ASP A 229 19.75 13.58 6.82
C ASP A 229 20.33 12.29 7.42
N ASN A 230 20.10 12.05 8.71
CA ASN A 230 20.57 10.86 9.43
C ASN A 230 19.44 9.84 9.69
N HIS A 231 18.27 10.03 9.08
CA HIS A 231 17.07 9.20 9.28
C HIS A 231 16.68 9.01 10.75
N THR A 232 16.99 10.00 11.59
CA THR A 232 16.68 9.95 13.02
C THR A 232 15.29 10.50 13.29
N ALA A 233 14.48 9.77 14.06
CA ALA A 233 13.18 10.25 14.50
C ALA A 233 13.33 11.18 15.71
N HIS A 234 13.09 12.48 15.54
CA HIS A 234 12.95 13.41 16.67
C HIS A 234 11.50 13.62 17.06
N THR A 235 10.58 13.36 16.13
CA THR A 235 9.13 13.40 16.33
C THR A 235 8.48 12.13 15.83
N LEU A 236 7.56 11.59 16.62
CA LEU A 236 6.71 10.47 16.28
C LEU A 236 5.26 10.93 16.30
N SER A 237 4.45 10.33 15.44
CA SER A 237 3.01 10.59 15.37
C SER A 237 2.27 9.27 15.45
N THR A 238 1.21 9.23 16.26
CA THR A 238 0.27 8.10 16.28
C THR A 238 -0.58 8.03 15.01
N THR A 239 -0.53 9.05 14.17
CA THR A 239 -1.21 9.10 12.87
C THR A 239 -0.23 9.19 11.72
N ASP A 240 0.97 8.62 11.87
CA ASP A 240 1.99 8.60 10.82
C ASP A 240 1.49 7.85 9.58
N VAL A 241 1.24 8.59 8.50
CA VAL A 241 0.68 8.03 7.27
C VAL A 241 1.66 7.11 6.53
N VAL A 242 2.97 7.28 6.72
CA VAL A 242 3.96 6.38 6.11
C VAL A 242 3.93 5.03 6.82
N VAL A 243 3.93 5.05 8.16
CA VAL A 243 3.76 3.82 8.97
C VAL A 243 2.42 3.16 8.64
N THR A 244 1.34 3.93 8.57
CA THR A 244 0.00 3.43 8.17
C THR A 244 0.06 2.73 6.82
N MET A 245 0.62 3.37 5.79
CA MET A 245 0.73 2.75 4.46
C MET A 245 1.59 1.49 4.45
N ALA A 246 2.72 1.50 5.17
CA ALA A 246 3.56 0.31 5.30
C ALA A 246 2.83 -0.83 6.02
N HIS A 247 2.08 -0.52 7.07
CA HIS A 247 1.26 -1.46 7.82
C HIS A 247 0.19 -2.13 6.94
N GLU A 248 -0.61 -1.32 6.23
CA GLU A 248 -1.69 -1.85 5.40
C GLU A 248 -1.19 -2.63 4.17
N LEU A 249 -0.03 -2.25 3.62
CA LEU A 249 0.65 -3.03 2.59
C LEU A 249 1.24 -4.32 3.17
N GLY A 250 1.62 -4.33 4.44
CA GLY A 250 2.00 -5.53 5.19
C GLY A 250 0.84 -6.53 5.22
N HIS A 251 -0.37 -6.06 5.56
CA HIS A 251 -1.59 -6.86 5.49
C HIS A 251 -1.93 -7.33 4.08
N TYR A 252 -1.82 -6.44 3.08
CA TYR A 252 -2.02 -6.80 1.67
C TYR A 252 -1.08 -7.95 1.25
N LEU A 253 0.13 -7.97 1.81
CA LEU A 253 1.14 -9.01 1.61
C LEU A 253 1.08 -10.13 2.67
N GLY A 254 0.00 -10.19 3.44
CA GLY A 254 -0.39 -11.31 4.29
C GLY A 254 0.16 -11.31 5.71
N LEU A 255 0.74 -10.21 6.19
CA LEU A 255 1.09 -10.05 7.59
C LEU A 255 -0.15 -9.81 8.47
N TYR A 256 -0.06 -10.20 9.73
CA TYR A 256 -1.06 -10.05 10.77
C TYR A 256 -0.53 -9.08 11.84
N HIS A 257 -1.37 -8.61 12.77
CA HIS A 257 -0.86 -7.74 13.82
C HIS A 257 0.10 -8.47 14.75
N ALA A 258 1.15 -7.77 15.22
CA ALA A 258 2.16 -8.33 16.11
C ALA A 258 1.68 -8.52 17.56
N PHE A 259 0.37 -8.47 17.83
CA PHE A 259 -0.24 -8.65 19.14
C PHE A 259 -1.33 -9.71 19.10
N THR A 260 -1.71 -10.20 20.28
CA THR A 260 -2.70 -11.27 20.39
C THR A 260 -4.10 -10.80 19.99
N GLU A 261 -4.67 -11.46 18.98
CA GLU A 261 -6.00 -11.19 18.46
C GLU A 261 -6.70 -12.46 17.98
N ASP A 262 -8.04 -12.46 18.05
CA ASP A 262 -8.87 -13.56 17.56
C ASP A 262 -9.63 -13.16 16.30
N LYS A 263 -9.73 -14.09 15.35
CA LYS A 263 -10.59 -13.95 14.18
C LYS A 263 -12.06 -14.09 14.57
N LYS A 264 -12.85 -13.03 14.36
CA LYS A 264 -14.31 -13.00 14.57
C LYS A 264 -15.01 -12.33 13.40
N ASP A 265 -16.08 -12.95 12.89
CA ASP A 265 -16.97 -12.39 11.85
C ASP A 265 -16.26 -11.84 10.60
N GLY A 266 -15.15 -12.48 10.18
CA GLY A 266 -14.39 -12.05 8.99
C GLY A 266 -13.41 -10.88 9.24
N GLY A 267 -13.22 -10.48 10.49
CA GLY A 267 -12.15 -9.58 10.92
C GLY A 267 -11.41 -10.09 12.16
N PHE A 268 -10.59 -9.23 12.76
CA PHE A 268 -9.82 -9.54 13.97
C PHE A 268 -10.18 -8.60 15.10
N GLN A 269 -10.11 -9.10 16.33
CA GLN A 269 -10.39 -8.33 17.54
C GLN A 269 -9.35 -8.66 18.60
N PRO A 270 -8.86 -7.65 19.36
CA PRO A 270 -7.93 -7.91 20.46
C PRO A 270 -8.61 -8.78 21.52
N VAL A 271 -7.83 -9.65 22.14
CA VAL A 271 -8.29 -10.53 23.22
C VAL A 271 -7.42 -10.36 24.46
N ASP A 272 -8.03 -10.50 25.63
CA ASP A 272 -7.36 -10.36 26.91
C ASP A 272 -6.61 -11.66 27.26
N SER A 273 -5.59 -11.94 26.47
CA SER A 273 -4.76 -13.13 26.60
C SER A 273 -3.43 -12.96 25.88
N CYS A 274 -2.55 -13.92 26.08
CA CYS A 274 -1.25 -14.00 25.43
C CYS A 274 -1.23 -15.16 24.42
N GLY A 275 -0.84 -14.87 23.18
CA GLY A 275 -0.71 -15.87 22.12
C GLY A 275 0.00 -15.32 20.88
N ASP A 276 0.74 -16.19 20.19
CA ASP A 276 1.23 -15.93 18.83
C ASP A 276 0.06 -16.20 17.87
N THR A 277 -0.46 -15.13 17.29
CA THR A 277 -1.60 -15.15 16.37
C THR A 277 -1.25 -14.57 15.00
N ASP A 278 0.02 -14.18 14.79
CA ASP A 278 0.48 -13.50 13.58
C ASP A 278 1.22 -14.43 12.61
N TYR A 279 1.48 -15.67 13.05
CA TYR A 279 2.17 -16.72 12.33
C TYR A 279 3.65 -16.41 12.04
N CYS A 280 4.28 -15.55 12.85
CA CYS A 280 5.70 -15.18 12.78
C CYS A 280 6.34 -15.35 14.16
N LYS A 281 7.18 -16.37 14.35
CA LYS A 281 7.65 -16.74 15.71
C LYS A 281 8.68 -15.79 16.29
N ASP A 282 9.27 -14.95 15.45
CA ASP A 282 10.28 -13.97 15.83
C ASP A 282 9.69 -12.59 16.13
N THR A 283 8.36 -12.42 16.03
CA THR A 283 7.68 -11.21 16.49
C THR A 283 7.34 -11.38 17.99
N PRO A 284 7.69 -10.39 18.84
CA PRO A 284 7.36 -10.45 20.26
C PRO A 284 5.87 -10.13 20.47
N SER A 285 5.01 -11.16 20.39
CA SER A 285 3.57 -11.00 20.64
C SER A 285 3.29 -10.50 22.07
N TYR A 286 2.20 -9.74 22.25
CA TYR A 286 1.79 -9.17 23.54
C TYR A 286 0.27 -9.02 23.66
N ASN A 287 -0.23 -8.89 24.91
CA ASN A 287 -1.64 -8.57 25.18
C ASN A 287 -1.90 -7.08 24.95
N ARG A 288 -2.61 -6.75 23.86
CA ARG A 288 -2.93 -5.36 23.50
C ARG A 288 -3.93 -4.71 24.46
N ILE A 289 -4.85 -5.47 25.07
CA ILE A 289 -5.80 -4.93 26.04
C ILE A 289 -5.04 -4.45 27.29
N ASP A 290 -4.12 -5.27 27.80
CA ASP A 290 -3.25 -4.89 28.91
C ASP A 290 -2.40 -3.65 28.59
N TYR A 291 -1.83 -3.57 27.39
CA TYR A 291 -1.07 -2.41 26.95
C TYR A 291 -1.94 -1.14 26.90
N ASN A 292 -3.15 -1.21 26.34
CA ASN A 292 -4.06 -0.06 26.30
C ASN A 292 -4.46 0.39 27.71
N ASN A 293 -4.76 -0.55 28.61
CA ASN A 293 -5.03 -0.24 30.02
C ASN A 293 -3.83 0.45 30.68
N TYR A 294 -2.61 0.00 30.39
CA TYR A 294 -1.39 0.67 30.86
C TYR A 294 -1.28 2.11 30.32
N LEU A 295 -1.57 2.35 29.04
CA LEU A 295 -1.57 3.70 28.48
C LEU A 295 -2.55 4.64 29.21
N GLU A 296 -3.72 4.16 29.62
CA GLU A 296 -4.69 4.94 30.40
C GLU A 296 -4.16 5.33 31.80
N THR A 297 -3.22 4.57 32.36
CA THR A 297 -2.58 4.90 33.64
C THR A 297 -1.48 5.96 33.51
N LEU A 298 -1.00 6.23 32.30
CA LEU A 298 0.05 7.21 32.09
C LEU A 298 -0.51 8.62 32.32
N ASN A 299 -0.02 9.28 33.37
CA ASN A 299 -0.31 10.68 33.59
C ASN A 299 0.50 11.50 32.58
N PHE A 300 -0.17 12.08 31.58
CA PHE A 300 0.43 12.98 30.60
C PHE A 300 0.72 14.34 31.24
N GLU A 301 1.61 14.38 32.22
CA GLU A 301 2.17 15.65 32.66
C GLU A 301 2.94 16.25 31.48
N GLN A 302 2.53 17.45 31.07
CA GLN A 302 3.22 18.19 30.03
C GLN A 302 4.69 18.33 30.45
N ASN A 303 5.59 17.78 29.64
CA ASN A 303 7.06 17.83 29.76
C ASN A 303 7.78 16.63 30.43
N ASP A 304 7.20 15.44 30.59
CA ASP A 304 8.00 14.23 30.89
C ASP A 304 8.62 13.67 29.60
N PRO A 305 9.94 13.88 29.32
CA PRO A 305 10.58 13.35 28.11
C PRO A 305 10.61 11.81 28.07
N SER A 306 10.32 11.12 29.18
CA SER A 306 10.20 9.67 29.22
C SER A 306 8.85 9.15 28.72
N ILE A 307 7.85 10.02 28.49
CA ILE A 307 6.51 9.58 28.08
C ILE A 307 6.53 8.84 26.74
N THR A 308 7.26 9.34 25.75
CA THR A 308 7.43 8.68 24.43
C THR A 308 8.02 7.29 24.62
N LYS A 309 9.06 7.15 25.46
CA LYS A 309 9.68 5.86 25.76
C LYS A 309 8.70 4.90 26.45
N LYS A 310 7.91 5.40 27.41
CA LYS A 310 6.86 4.62 28.08
C LYS A 310 5.79 4.16 27.09
N MET A 311 5.39 5.01 26.15
CA MET A 311 4.41 4.69 25.11
C MET A 311 4.95 3.69 24.07
N LEU A 312 6.25 3.71 23.77
CA LEU A 312 6.88 2.73 22.87
C LEU A 312 7.10 1.37 23.55
N SER A 313 7.17 1.31 24.87
CA SER A 313 7.42 0.06 25.60
C SER A 313 6.24 -0.91 25.53
N ARG A 314 6.54 -2.20 25.36
CA ARG A 314 5.60 -3.34 25.40
C ARG A 314 6.16 -4.43 26.31
N ASN A 315 5.27 -5.23 26.89
CA ASN A 315 5.65 -6.47 27.59
C ASN A 315 5.17 -7.67 26.75
N SER A 316 6.09 -8.46 26.23
CA SER A 316 5.78 -9.64 25.43
C SER A 316 5.19 -10.76 26.27
N CYS A 317 4.53 -11.69 25.60
CA CYS A 317 3.91 -12.88 26.18
C CYS A 317 4.91 -13.78 26.93
N ASP A 318 6.21 -13.70 26.60
CA ASP A 318 7.29 -14.42 27.30
C ASP A 318 7.89 -13.64 28.48
N GLY A 319 7.30 -12.50 28.85
CA GLY A 319 7.66 -11.70 30.01
C GLY A 319 8.84 -10.74 29.81
N LYS A 320 9.30 -10.53 28.57
CA LYS A 320 10.34 -9.54 28.26
C LYS A 320 9.72 -8.19 27.96
N THR A 321 10.48 -7.13 28.19
CA THR A 321 10.12 -5.78 27.75
C THR A 321 10.86 -5.46 26.46
N PHE A 322 10.18 -4.87 25.49
CA PHE A 322 10.76 -4.43 24.22
C PHE A 322 10.19 -3.06 23.81
N GLU A 323 10.86 -2.40 22.86
CA GLU A 323 10.36 -1.17 22.22
C GLU A 323 9.63 -1.53 20.92
N SER A 324 8.48 -0.89 20.69
CA SER A 324 7.63 -1.14 19.53
C SER A 324 8.29 -0.57 18.27
N ASP A 325 8.90 -1.46 17.49
CA ASP A 325 9.53 -1.10 16.21
C ASP A 325 8.83 -1.71 14.99
N ASN A 326 8.04 -2.76 15.18
CA ASN A 326 7.47 -3.56 14.11
C ASN A 326 6.39 -2.79 13.32
N ILE A 327 6.40 -2.93 11.99
CA ILE A 327 5.39 -2.29 11.14
C ILE A 327 3.97 -2.77 11.42
N MET A 328 3.80 -3.96 12.00
CA MET A 328 2.49 -4.57 12.30
C MET A 328 1.99 -4.29 13.73
N ASP A 329 2.65 -3.40 14.46
CA ASP A 329 2.19 -2.94 15.77
C ASP A 329 1.30 -1.69 15.67
N TYR A 330 0.51 -1.41 16.71
CA TYR A 330 -0.40 -0.29 16.83
C TYR A 330 0.03 0.72 17.90
N SER A 331 -0.70 1.85 17.90
CA SER A 331 -0.51 3.00 18.78
C SER A 331 0.76 3.78 18.40
N LEU A 332 1.52 4.25 19.38
CA LEU A 332 2.83 4.85 19.09
C LEU A 332 3.84 3.72 18.89
N THR A 333 4.49 3.72 17.72
CA THR A 333 5.51 2.76 17.31
C THR A 333 6.59 3.48 16.50
N MET A 334 7.82 2.95 16.49
CA MET A 334 8.80 3.35 15.49
C MET A 334 8.38 2.83 14.11
N GLY A 335 7.69 1.69 13.99
CA GLY A 335 7.00 1.28 12.76
C GLY A 335 7.88 1.18 11.51
N PHE A 336 9.08 0.60 11.63
CA PHE A 336 9.99 0.37 10.50
C PHE A 336 10.48 -1.08 10.39
N GLN A 337 10.38 -1.88 11.45
CA GLN A 337 10.96 -3.21 11.49
C GLN A 337 10.05 -4.24 10.82
N ILE A 338 10.65 -5.04 9.95
CA ILE A 338 10.10 -6.28 9.40
C ILE A 338 11.06 -7.41 9.78
N THR A 339 10.54 -8.47 10.39
CA THR A 339 11.34 -9.60 10.88
C THR A 339 11.64 -10.63 9.79
N ALA A 340 12.47 -11.63 10.11
CA ALA A 340 12.83 -12.70 9.19
C ALA A 340 11.64 -13.61 8.84
N ASP A 341 10.80 -13.96 9.82
CA ASP A 341 9.59 -14.74 9.56
C ASP A 341 8.55 -13.90 8.80
N GLN A 342 8.40 -12.61 9.10
CA GLN A 342 7.53 -11.70 8.33
C GLN A 342 7.99 -11.60 6.86
N LYS A 343 9.28 -11.42 6.60
CA LYS A 343 9.84 -11.47 5.24
C LYS A 343 9.53 -12.79 4.56
N LYS A 344 9.82 -13.93 5.22
CA LYS A 344 9.53 -15.26 4.67
C LYS A 344 8.06 -15.43 4.32
N ARG A 345 7.17 -14.94 5.18
CA ARG A 345 5.72 -14.95 4.97
C ARG A 345 5.31 -14.12 3.76
N ILE A 346 5.76 -12.87 3.66
CA ILE A 346 5.54 -12.00 2.49
C ILE A 346 6.05 -12.68 1.21
N ARG A 347 7.26 -13.26 1.22
CA ARG A 347 7.79 -13.98 0.04
C ARG A 347 6.91 -15.15 -0.37
N ASN A 348 6.38 -15.92 0.58
CA ASN A 348 5.44 -17.00 0.27
C ASN A 348 4.13 -16.47 -0.32
N VAL A 349 3.64 -15.33 0.15
CA VAL A 349 2.47 -14.67 -0.44
C VAL A 349 2.74 -14.23 -1.88
N LEU A 350 3.90 -13.62 -2.15
CA LEU A 350 4.32 -13.25 -3.50
C LEU A 350 4.41 -14.46 -4.44
N TYR A 351 4.82 -15.63 -3.93
CA TYR A 351 4.94 -16.85 -4.73
C TYR A 351 3.60 -17.56 -4.99
N TYR A 352 2.68 -17.51 -4.03
CA TYR A 352 1.55 -18.44 -3.95
C TYR A 352 0.16 -17.80 -3.83
N SER A 353 0.07 -16.46 -3.78
CA SER A 353 -1.21 -15.76 -3.86
C SER A 353 -1.60 -15.51 -5.33
N PRO A 354 -2.85 -15.82 -5.72
CA PRO A 354 -3.27 -15.73 -7.12
C PRO A 354 -3.66 -14.32 -7.56
N LEU A 355 -3.74 -13.34 -6.66
CA LEU A 355 -4.26 -11.98 -6.90
C LEU A 355 -3.26 -10.89 -6.49
N ILE A 356 -1.97 -11.17 -6.69
CA ILE A 356 -0.88 -10.24 -6.43
C ILE A 356 0.01 -10.17 -7.68
N PRO A 357 0.50 -8.97 -8.09
CA PRO A 357 1.35 -8.82 -9.26
C PRO A 357 2.68 -9.57 -9.16
N GLY A 358 3.32 -9.73 -10.32
CA GLY A 358 4.65 -10.31 -10.43
C GLY A 358 4.67 -11.84 -10.57
N PRO A 359 5.84 -12.40 -10.90
CA PRO A 359 5.97 -13.81 -11.25
C PRO A 359 5.67 -14.73 -10.05
N LYS A 360 5.22 -15.94 -10.33
CA LYS A 360 4.71 -16.90 -9.34
C LYS A 360 5.36 -18.27 -9.48
N LYS A 361 5.26 -19.09 -8.43
CA LYS A 361 5.68 -20.50 -8.47
C LYS A 361 4.50 -21.39 -8.85
N ASN A 362 4.79 -22.58 -9.38
CA ASN A 362 3.80 -23.64 -9.66
C ASN A 362 2.62 -23.19 -10.56
N ASN A 363 2.88 -22.30 -11.53
CA ASN A 363 1.88 -21.76 -12.46
C ASN A 363 0.70 -21.05 -11.77
N ILE A 364 0.88 -20.56 -10.54
CA ILE A 364 -0.11 -19.69 -9.89
C ILE A 364 -0.18 -18.38 -10.69
N ASN A 365 -1.36 -17.79 -10.77
CA ASN A 365 -1.65 -16.64 -11.61
C ASN A 365 -1.35 -16.86 -13.11
N THR A 366 -1.26 -18.12 -13.57
CA THR A 366 -1.14 -18.43 -15.00
C THR A 366 -2.51 -18.74 -15.59
N ARG A 367 -3.00 -17.87 -16.48
CA ARG A 367 -4.24 -18.11 -17.22
C ARG A 367 -4.05 -19.24 -18.23
N THR A 368 -4.98 -20.20 -18.25
CA THR A 368 -4.94 -21.33 -19.20
C THR A 368 -6.15 -21.30 -20.13
N ARG A 369 -6.12 -22.10 -21.21
CA ARG A 369 -7.26 -22.24 -22.13
C ARG A 369 -8.51 -22.84 -21.48
N ALA A 370 -8.38 -23.48 -20.31
CA ALA A 370 -9.47 -24.08 -19.56
C ALA A 370 -10.04 -23.14 -18.48
N THR A 371 -9.47 -21.94 -18.32
CA THR A 371 -9.97 -20.95 -17.36
C THR A 371 -11.35 -20.46 -17.78
N ASP A 372 -12.37 -20.73 -16.96
CA ASP A 372 -13.69 -20.12 -17.05
C ASP A 372 -13.75 -18.88 -16.14
N ASP A 373 -13.79 -17.70 -16.77
CA ASP A 373 -13.88 -16.39 -16.12
C ASP A 373 -15.25 -15.71 -16.32
N SER A 374 -16.26 -16.48 -16.77
CA SER A 374 -17.59 -15.96 -17.10
C SER A 374 -18.50 -15.73 -15.89
N HIS A 375 -18.16 -16.31 -14.73
CA HIS A 375 -18.96 -16.23 -13.52
C HIS A 375 -18.15 -15.72 -12.31
N PRO A 376 -18.76 -14.88 -11.45
CA PRO A 376 -18.17 -14.50 -10.18
C PRO A 376 -17.84 -15.70 -9.29
N LEU A 377 -16.68 -15.64 -8.63
CA LEU A 377 -16.29 -16.64 -7.64
C LEU A 377 -16.81 -16.25 -6.25
N ASP A 378 -17.16 -17.25 -5.47
CA ASP A 378 -17.44 -17.08 -4.05
C ASP A 378 -16.12 -17.13 -3.26
N LEU A 379 -15.48 -15.97 -3.15
CA LEU A 379 -14.24 -15.81 -2.41
C LEU A 379 -14.57 -15.37 -0.98
N LYS A 380 -13.95 -16.03 0.00
CA LYS A 380 -14.00 -15.54 1.37
C LYS A 380 -13.27 -14.20 1.45
N PHE A 381 -13.84 -13.25 2.17
CA PHE A 381 -13.27 -11.93 2.35
C PHE A 381 -12.91 -11.73 3.82
N THR A 382 -11.67 -11.35 4.07
CA THR A 382 -11.16 -11.03 5.41
C THR A 382 -10.56 -9.63 5.36
N ILE A 383 -11.01 -8.75 6.26
CA ILE A 383 -10.42 -7.43 6.48
C ILE A 383 -9.70 -7.41 7.82
N ILE A 384 -8.68 -6.58 7.93
CA ILE A 384 -7.89 -6.39 9.15
C ILE A 384 -7.63 -4.89 9.33
N LYS A 385 -7.80 -4.41 10.57
CA LYS A 385 -7.83 -3.00 10.96
C LYS A 385 -7.61 -2.80 12.46
#